data_AF-A0A505D917-F1
#
_entry.id   AF-A0A505D917-F1
#
_cell.length_a   1.000
_cell.length_b   1.000
_cell.length_c   1.000
_cell.angle_alpha   90.00
_cell.angle_beta   90.00
_cell.angle_gamma   90.00
#
_symmetry.space_group_name_H-M   'P 1'
#
loop_
_entity.id
_entity.type
_entity.pdbx_description
1 polymer ?
#
loop_
_entity_poly.entity_id
_entity_poly.type
_entity_poly.pdbx_seq_one_letter_code
_entity_poly.pdbx_strand_id
1 'polypeptide(L)'
;NKQRPLWASTGVKDPAYKDTLYVDELVAPGTVNTMPEATLLAVQDQGRIRGNTIAGTYAQARADLDAVEKLGISYDSVVQALEADGIKKFQQSWDSLLTAVRYACPHRADSLL
;
A
#
# COMPACT_ATOMS: atom_id res chain seq x y z
N ASN A 1 14.63 -19.40 3.87
CA ASN A 1 13.75 -18.75 2.86
C ASN A 1 14.24 -17.34 2.57
N LYS A 2 14.13 -16.85 1.32
CA LYS A 2 14.49 -15.47 0.94
C LYS A 2 13.36 -14.50 1.29
N GLN A 3 13.67 -13.26 1.68
CA GLN A 3 12.67 -12.20 1.83
C GLN A 3 12.16 -11.80 0.44
N ARG A 4 10.83 -11.77 0.29
CA ARG A 4 10.16 -11.40 -0.95
C ARG A 4 9.65 -9.96 -0.82
N PRO A 5 9.90 -9.07 -1.79
CA PRO A 5 9.25 -7.76 -1.82
C PRO A 5 7.73 -7.93 -1.86
N LEU A 6 7.02 -7.07 -1.14
CA LEU A 6 5.57 -7.10 -1.04
C LEU A 6 5.01 -5.71 -1.39
N TRP A 7 4.12 -5.66 -2.38
CA TRP A 7 3.37 -4.48 -2.75
C TRP A 7 2.11 -4.39 -1.90
N ALA A 8 2.03 -3.36 -1.06
CA ALA A 8 0.88 -3.07 -0.21
C ALA A 8 0.14 -1.82 -0.72
N SER A 9 -1.09 -1.61 -0.22
CA SER A 9 -1.93 -0.46 -0.59
C SER A 9 -2.20 -0.35 -2.11
N THR A 10 -2.37 -1.48 -2.79
CA THR A 10 -2.52 -1.57 -4.25
C THR A 10 -3.96 -1.39 -4.74
N GLY A 11 -4.87 -0.95 -3.87
CA GLY A 11 -6.20 -0.51 -4.27
C GLY A 11 -6.15 0.92 -4.83
N VAL A 12 -6.53 1.09 -6.09
CA VAL A 12 -6.59 2.38 -6.78
C VAL A 12 -7.57 3.32 -6.08
N LYS A 13 -7.16 4.59 -5.93
CA LYS A 13 -7.89 5.61 -5.14
C LYS A 13 -8.59 6.65 -5.99
N ASP A 14 -8.16 6.82 -7.23
CA ASP A 14 -8.70 7.78 -8.18
C ASP A 14 -9.41 7.00 -9.31
N PRO A 15 -10.72 7.22 -9.50
CA PRO A 15 -11.53 6.50 -10.49
C PRO A 15 -11.15 6.79 -11.94
N ALA A 16 -10.31 7.80 -12.20
CA ALA A 16 -9.77 8.04 -13.54
C ALA A 16 -8.81 6.93 -14.01
N TYR A 17 -8.26 6.14 -13.08
CA TYR A 17 -7.38 5.03 -13.39
C TYR A 17 -8.12 3.69 -13.38
N LYS A 18 -7.59 2.72 -14.14
CA LYS A 18 -8.05 1.33 -14.05
C LYS A 18 -7.86 0.82 -12.63
N ASP A 19 -8.87 0.20 -12.06
CA ASP A 19 -8.86 -0.41 -10.73
C ASP A 19 -7.80 -1.51 -10.55
N THR A 20 -7.30 -2.08 -11.66
CA THR A 20 -6.21 -3.06 -11.71
C THR A 20 -4.80 -2.47 -11.81
N LEU A 21 -4.64 -1.14 -11.94
CA LEU A 21 -3.37 -0.48 -12.30
C LEU A 21 -2.16 -1.00 -11.53
N TYR A 22 -2.23 -1.01 -10.20
CA TYR A 22 -1.10 -1.39 -9.34
C TYR A 22 -0.82 -2.89 -9.32
N VAL A 23 -1.71 -3.72 -9.87
CA VAL A 23 -1.47 -5.16 -10.01
C VAL A 23 -0.85 -5.44 -11.38
N ASP A 24 -1.44 -4.90 -12.44
CA ASP A 24 -0.98 -5.11 -13.82
C ASP A 24 0.47 -4.60 -14.00
N GLU A 25 0.80 -3.46 -13.40
CA GLU A 25 2.08 -2.77 -13.63
C GLU A 25 3.20 -3.17 -12.64
N LEU A 26 2.92 -3.99 -11.63
CA LEU A 26 3.90 -4.39 -10.59
C LEU A 26 4.18 -5.91 -10.52
N VAL A 27 4.02 -6.60 -11.64
CA VAL A 27 4.28 -8.03 -11.74
C VAL A 27 5.79 -8.28 -11.92
N ALA A 28 6.40 -9.02 -10.99
CA ALA A 28 7.80 -9.43 -11.07
C ALA A 28 8.06 -10.77 -10.35
N PRO A 29 9.11 -11.52 -10.74
CA PRO A 29 9.49 -12.75 -10.07
C PRO A 29 9.82 -12.53 -8.58
N GLY A 30 9.33 -13.41 -7.72
CA GLY A 30 9.67 -13.39 -6.30
C GLY A 30 8.99 -12.29 -5.47
N THR A 31 8.01 -11.55 -6.02
CA THR A 31 7.25 -10.55 -5.28
C THR A 31 5.91 -11.09 -4.78
N VAL A 32 5.26 -10.35 -3.89
CA VAL A 32 3.88 -10.57 -3.40
C VAL A 32 3.11 -9.28 -3.63
N ASN A 33 1.80 -9.37 -3.87
CA ASN A 33 0.89 -8.24 -3.84
C ASN A 33 -0.22 -8.53 -2.84
N THR A 34 -0.42 -7.67 -1.83
CA THR A 34 -1.52 -7.80 -0.86
C THR A 34 -2.67 -6.92 -1.31
N MET A 35 -3.55 -7.51 -2.12
CA MET A 35 -4.68 -6.84 -2.71
C MET A 35 -5.84 -6.74 -1.70
N PRO A 36 -6.51 -5.57 -1.60
CA PRO A 36 -7.86 -5.53 -1.06
C PRO A 36 -8.80 -6.42 -1.89
N GLU A 37 -9.86 -6.94 -1.27
CA GLU A 37 -10.82 -7.85 -1.94
C GLU A 37 -11.39 -7.26 -3.24
N ALA A 38 -11.80 -5.98 -3.21
CA ALA A 38 -12.31 -5.31 -4.41
C ALA A 38 -11.28 -5.28 -5.56
N THR A 39 -9.99 -5.09 -5.25
CA THR A 39 -8.91 -5.12 -6.25
C THR A 39 -8.68 -6.53 -6.77
N LEU A 40 -8.76 -7.55 -5.90
CA LEU A 40 -8.67 -8.96 -6.32
C LEU A 40 -9.78 -9.31 -7.30
N LEU A 41 -11.02 -8.92 -7.01
CA LEU A 41 -12.18 -9.14 -7.89
C LEU A 41 -12.03 -8.39 -9.21
N ALA A 42 -11.58 -7.13 -9.19
CA ALA A 42 -11.30 -6.37 -10.41
C ALA A 42 -10.22 -7.05 -11.28
N VAL A 43 -9.16 -7.59 -10.67
CA VAL A 43 -8.12 -8.32 -11.41
C VAL A 43 -8.66 -9.62 -11.98
N GLN A 44 -9.54 -10.33 -11.26
CA GLN A 44 -10.20 -11.52 -11.75
C GLN A 44 -11.04 -11.23 -13.01
N ASP A 45 -11.74 -10.09 -13.03
CA ASP A 45 -12.67 -9.76 -14.12
C ASP A 45 -11.96 -9.12 -15.33
N GLN A 46 -10.98 -8.24 -15.10
CA GLN A 46 -10.40 -7.38 -16.14
C GLN A 46 -8.87 -7.20 -16.08
N GLY A 47 -8.18 -7.95 -15.22
CA GLY A 47 -6.73 -7.90 -15.08
C GLY A 47 -5.98 -8.24 -16.37
N ARG A 48 -4.83 -7.59 -16.59
CA ARG A 48 -3.99 -7.79 -17.79
C ARG A 48 -2.57 -8.19 -17.40
N ILE A 49 -2.43 -9.44 -16.94
CA ILE A 49 -1.15 -10.00 -16.53
C ILE A 49 -0.33 -10.42 -17.76
N ARG A 50 0.71 -9.65 -18.07
CA ARG A 50 1.52 -9.74 -19.30
C ARG A 50 2.98 -10.15 -19.05
N GLY A 51 3.23 -10.90 -17.99
CA GLY A 51 4.58 -11.31 -17.57
C GLY A 51 5.23 -10.31 -16.62
N ASN A 52 6.57 -10.24 -16.63
CA ASN A 52 7.31 -9.30 -15.77
C ASN A 52 7.19 -7.88 -16.32
N THR A 53 6.39 -7.05 -15.68
CA THR A 53 6.13 -5.65 -16.08
C THR A 53 7.10 -4.65 -15.50
N ILE A 54 7.96 -5.07 -14.57
CA ILE A 54 9.02 -4.24 -13.96
C ILE A 54 10.34 -4.34 -14.75
N ALA A 55 10.65 -5.48 -15.35
CA ALA A 55 11.88 -5.63 -16.12
C ALA A 55 11.92 -4.64 -17.29
N GLY A 56 13.02 -3.89 -17.39
CA GLY A 56 13.24 -2.90 -18.46
C GLY A 56 12.73 -1.49 -18.15
N THR A 57 11.95 -1.28 -17.08
CA THR A 57 11.36 0.05 -16.78
C THR A 57 12.24 0.91 -15.88
N TYR A 58 13.31 0.36 -15.29
CA TYR A 58 14.11 1.04 -14.26
C TYR A 58 14.69 2.39 -14.71
N ALA A 59 15.09 2.52 -15.97
CA ALA A 59 15.62 3.78 -16.50
C ALA A 59 14.55 4.87 -16.55
N GLN A 60 13.34 4.51 -17.02
CA GLN A 60 12.21 5.43 -17.06
C GLN A 60 11.76 5.79 -15.64
N ALA A 61 11.64 4.82 -14.74
CA ALA A 61 11.24 5.07 -13.35
C ALA A 61 12.18 6.07 -12.64
N ARG A 62 13.49 5.99 -12.89
CA ARG A 62 14.45 6.99 -12.39
C ARG A 62 14.26 8.36 -13.03
N ALA A 63 14.08 8.40 -14.35
CA ALA A 63 13.85 9.65 -15.07
C ALA A 63 12.58 10.36 -14.61
N ASP A 64 11.51 9.60 -14.29
CA ASP A 64 10.26 10.14 -13.76
C ASP A 64 10.46 10.76 -12.37
N LEU A 65 11.19 10.07 -11.46
CA LEU A 65 11.53 10.63 -10.15
C LEU A 65 12.40 11.89 -10.26
N ASP A 66 13.40 11.88 -11.14
CA ASP A 66 14.25 13.06 -11.41
C ASP A 66 13.43 14.23 -11.98
N ALA A 67 12.41 13.95 -12.80
CA ALA A 67 11.53 14.97 -13.36
C ALA A 67 10.64 15.60 -12.27
N VAL A 68 10.13 14.80 -11.34
CA VAL A 68 9.37 15.28 -10.18
C VAL A 68 10.24 16.16 -9.27
N GLU A 69 11.48 15.76 -9.03
CA GLU A 69 12.44 16.56 -8.23
C GLU A 69 12.72 17.92 -8.88
N LYS A 70 12.85 17.98 -10.22
CA LYS A 70 13.01 19.24 -10.98
C LYS A 70 11.84 20.21 -10.86
N LEU A 71 10.65 19.72 -10.47
CA LEU A 71 9.49 20.56 -10.16
C LEU A 71 9.54 21.11 -8.71
N GLY A 72 10.61 20.83 -7.96
CA GLY A 72 10.78 21.24 -6.56
C GLY A 72 10.11 20.30 -5.56
N ILE A 73 9.72 19.09 -5.97
CA ILE A 73 9.08 18.10 -5.11
C ILE A 73 10.15 17.11 -4.65
N SER A 74 10.63 17.29 -3.42
CA SER A 74 11.66 16.44 -2.84
C SER A 74 11.16 15.03 -2.55
N TYR A 75 11.79 14.02 -3.17
CA TYR A 75 11.48 12.61 -2.88
C TYR A 75 11.64 12.27 -1.39
N ASP A 76 12.74 12.67 -0.77
CA ASP A 76 13.03 12.41 0.64
C ASP A 76 11.97 13.03 1.56
N SER A 77 11.57 14.26 1.26
CA SER A 77 10.53 14.96 2.04
C SER A 77 9.18 14.27 1.94
N VAL A 78 8.82 13.79 0.74
CA VAL A 78 7.57 13.03 0.52
C VAL A 78 7.60 11.71 1.28
N VAL A 79 8.70 10.95 1.20
CA VAL A 79 8.82 9.66 1.91
C VAL A 79 8.75 9.86 3.42
N GLN A 80 9.44 10.85 3.98
CA GLN A 80 9.37 11.17 5.40
C GLN A 80 7.96 11.53 5.86
N ALA A 81 7.25 12.35 5.07
CA ALA A 81 5.87 12.70 5.36
C ALA A 81 4.94 11.48 5.33
N LEU A 82 5.07 10.61 4.33
CA LEU A 82 4.29 9.38 4.21
C LEU A 82 4.54 8.40 5.36
N GLU A 83 5.79 8.27 5.82
CA GLU A 83 6.15 7.44 6.97
C GLU A 83 5.50 7.97 8.26
N ALA A 84 5.65 9.26 8.54
CA ALA A 84 5.06 9.90 9.72
C ALA A 84 3.53 9.77 9.74
N ASP A 85 2.88 10.04 8.61
CA ASP A 85 1.43 9.86 8.44
C ASP A 85 1.00 8.41 8.57
N GLY A 86 1.82 7.48 8.06
CA GLY A 86 1.62 6.05 8.21
C GLY A 86 1.56 5.65 9.69
N ILE A 87 2.60 5.98 10.45
CA ILE A 87 2.68 5.70 11.89
C ILE A 87 1.45 6.25 12.63
N LYS A 88 1.08 7.50 12.34
CA LYS A 88 -0.10 8.14 12.95
C LYS A 88 -1.40 7.38 12.64
N LYS A 89 -1.62 6.98 11.38
CA LYS A 89 -2.81 6.21 10.97
C LYS A 89 -2.88 4.84 11.64
N PHE A 90 -1.73 4.18 11.81
CA PHE A 90 -1.66 2.92 12.54
C PHE A 90 -2.00 3.09 14.02
N GLN A 91 -1.46 4.11 14.69
CA GLN A 91 -1.80 4.43 16.10
C GLN A 91 -3.30 4.68 16.28
N GLN A 92 -3.88 5.51 15.40
CA GLN A 92 -5.33 5.80 15.43
C GLN A 92 -6.19 4.55 15.25
N SER A 93 -5.80 3.66 14.33
CA SER A 93 -6.50 2.40 14.08
C SER A 93 -6.40 1.45 15.29
N TRP A 94 -5.25 1.45 15.97
CA TRP A 94 -5.03 0.69 17.20
C TRP A 94 -5.87 1.20 18.37
N ASP A 95 -5.89 2.51 18.60
CA ASP A 95 -6.70 3.12 19.67
C ASP A 95 -8.21 2.89 19.43
N SER A 96 -8.62 2.94 18.16
CA SER A 96 -10.00 2.61 17.75
C SER A 96 -10.35 1.16 18.08
N LEU A 97 -9.43 0.22 17.79
CA LEU A 97 -9.59 -1.19 18.15
C LEU A 97 -9.68 -1.38 19.67
N LEU A 98 -8.79 -0.76 20.45
CA LEU A 98 -8.82 -0.86 21.92
C LEU A 98 -10.11 -0.31 22.51
N THR A 99 -10.62 0.80 21.97
CA THR A 99 -11.90 1.39 22.37
C THR A 99 -13.05 0.42 22.10
N ALA A 100 -13.10 -0.17 20.90
CA ALA A 100 -14.12 -1.16 20.54
C ALA A 100 -14.09 -2.39 21.45
N VAL A 101 -12.90 -2.91 21.78
CA VAL A 101 -12.74 -4.05 22.69
C VAL A 101 -13.21 -3.71 24.10
N ARG A 102 -12.86 -2.53 24.63
CA ARG A 102 -13.31 -2.08 25.97
C ARG A 102 -14.82 -1.93 26.02
N TYR A 103 -15.42 -1.37 24.97
CA TYR A 103 -16.87 -1.24 24.86
C TYR A 103 -17.56 -2.61 24.84
N ALA A 104 -17.01 -3.58 24.08
CA ALA A 104 -17.60 -4.91 23.95
C ALA A 104 -17.35 -5.82 25.18
N CYS A 105 -16.31 -5.56 25.99
CA CYS A 105 -15.95 -6.36 27.16
C CYS A 105 -15.93 -5.53 28.46
N PRO A 106 -17.10 -5.09 28.98
CA PRO A 106 -17.16 -4.22 30.16
C PRO A 106 -16.71 -4.87 31.49
N HIS A 107 -16.62 -6.21 31.58
CA HIS A 107 -16.48 -6.93 32.87
C HIS A 107 -15.08 -7.42 33.27
N ARG A 108 -13.98 -6.82 32.79
CA ARG A 108 -12.61 -7.17 33.26
C ARG A 108 -11.74 -6.00 33.70
N ALA A 109 -12.27 -4.78 33.81
CA ALA A 109 -11.48 -3.63 34.23
C ALA A 109 -11.26 -3.54 35.75
N ASP A 110 -12.08 -4.20 36.57
CA ASP A 110 -12.13 -3.95 38.03
C ASP A 110 -11.51 -5.05 38.92
N SER A 111 -10.61 -5.92 38.41
CA SER A 111 -10.08 -7.04 39.22
C SER A 111 -8.56 -7.19 39.24
N LEU A 112 -7.81 -6.12 39.00
CA LEU A 112 -6.33 -6.11 39.13
C LEU A 112 -5.78 -4.91 39.92
N LEU A 113 -6.55 -4.44 40.91
CA LEU A 113 -6.08 -3.68 42.07
C LEU A 113 -6.68 -4.32 43.33
#